data_AF-A0A8H6GTG8-F1
#
_entry.id   AF-A0A8H6GTG8-F1
#
_cell.length_a   1.000
_cell.length_b   1.000
_cell.length_c   1.000
_cell.angle_alpha   90.00
_cell.angle_beta   90.00
_cell.angle_gamma   90.00
#
_symmetry.space_group_name_H-M   'P 1'
#
loop_
_entity.id
_entity.type
_entity.pdbx_description
1 polymer ?
#
loop_
_entity_poly.entity_id
_entity_poly.type
_entity_poly.pdbx_seq_one_letter_code
_entity_poly.pdbx_strand_id
1 'polypeptide(L)'
;MPTVPTRGGPSGSRPTFTGGKVVPFQKKGQVHRGASGKTVLGGRRHRKILRDSITGVTKPAIRRLARRGGVKRISAGIYDEVRAALKSRLEAILQMCVIYVEYRNAKTVTVHDVIHSLSRFGRPIYGFDPDTYDGQNKSKM
;
A
#
# COMPACT_ATOMS: atom_id res chain seq x y z
N MET A 1 2.52 -0.49 24.42
CA MET A 1 1.50 0.56 24.20
C MET A 1 1.26 0.68 22.70
N PRO A 2 0.03 0.58 22.17
CA PRO A 2 -0.20 0.72 20.74
C PRO A 2 -0.04 2.20 20.36
N THR A 3 1.06 2.52 19.68
CA THR A 3 1.38 3.84 19.15
C THR A 3 0.33 4.22 18.10
N VAL A 4 -0.44 5.27 18.37
CA VAL A 4 -1.39 5.86 17.42
C VAL A 4 -0.58 6.37 16.21
N PRO A 5 -0.80 5.86 14.98
CA PRO A 5 -0.09 6.36 13.82
C PRO A 5 -0.54 7.80 13.52
N THR A 6 0.33 8.77 13.76
CA THR A 6 0.13 10.17 13.36
C THR A 6 0.45 10.35 11.88
N ARG A 7 -0.46 9.96 10.97
CA ARG A 7 -0.38 10.42 9.57
C ARG A 7 -1.74 10.74 8.99
N GLY A 8 -1.85 11.98 8.52
CA GLY A 8 -3.01 12.56 7.86
C GLY A 8 -3.48 11.69 6.70
N GLY A 9 -4.65 11.08 6.88
CA GLY A 9 -5.50 10.75 5.76
C GLY A 9 -5.92 12.04 5.04
N PRO A 10 -6.39 11.96 3.77
CA PRO A 10 -6.90 13.13 3.08
C PRO A 10 -8.02 13.71 3.94
N SER A 11 -7.77 14.88 4.54
CA SER A 11 -8.79 15.63 5.22
C SER A 11 -9.82 15.97 4.15
N GLY A 12 -10.91 15.21 4.11
CA GLY A 12 -12.10 15.62 3.37
C GLY A 12 -12.39 17.04 3.80
N SER A 13 -12.31 17.97 2.84
CA SER A 13 -12.70 19.35 3.01
C SER A 13 -14.09 19.36 3.63
N ARG A 14 -14.19 19.61 4.94
CA ARG A 14 -15.49 19.72 5.61
C ARG A 14 -16.12 21.03 5.14
N PRO A 15 -17.26 21.01 4.43
CA PRO A 15 -17.97 22.25 4.16
C PRO A 15 -18.52 22.79 5.49
N THR A 16 -18.23 24.05 5.80
CA THR A 16 -18.86 24.77 6.91
C THR A 16 -20.27 25.18 6.50
N PHE A 17 -21.27 24.76 7.28
CA PHE A 17 -22.65 25.15 7.09
C PHE A 17 -22.92 26.47 7.81
N THR A 18 -23.25 27.52 7.05
CA THR A 18 -23.84 28.76 7.57
C THR A 18 -24.98 29.14 6.64
N GLY A 19 -26.20 29.27 7.17
CA GLY A 19 -27.32 29.86 6.43
C GLY A 19 -27.83 29.10 5.20
N GLY A 20 -27.81 27.76 5.21
CA GLY A 20 -28.53 26.94 4.23
C GLY A 20 -27.96 26.91 2.80
N LYS A 21 -26.77 27.46 2.55
CA LYS A 21 -26.07 27.34 1.25
C LYS A 21 -24.64 26.83 1.44
N VAL A 22 -24.24 25.85 0.63
CA VAL A 22 -22.86 25.31 0.59
C VAL A 22 -22.01 26.27 -0.23
N VAL A 23 -21.12 27.02 0.43
CA VAL A 23 -20.15 27.90 -0.23
C VAL A 23 -18.73 27.31 -0.13
N PRO A 24 -17.95 27.23 -1.23
CA PRO A 24 -16.55 26.84 -1.17
C PRO A 24 -15.74 27.94 -0.47
N PHE A 25 -14.80 27.53 0.40
CA PHE A 25 -13.93 28.41 1.16
C PHE A 25 -13.09 29.31 0.23
N GLN A 26 -13.46 30.59 0.12
CA GLN A 26 -12.74 31.57 -0.67
C GLN A 26 -11.66 32.22 0.21
N LYS A 27 -10.41 31.76 0.07
CA LYS A 27 -9.24 32.43 0.65
C LYS A 27 -9.12 33.81 0.00
N LYS A 28 -9.39 34.87 0.77
CA LYS A 28 -9.28 36.26 0.35
C LYS A 28 -7.79 36.61 0.20
N GLY A 29 -7.32 36.77 -1.03
CA GLY A 29 -5.93 37.20 -1.29
C GLY A 29 -5.51 37.09 -2.75
N GLN A 30 -5.43 38.25 -3.42
CA GLN A 30 -4.79 38.54 -4.72
C GLN A 30 -5.37 37.90 -5.99
N VAL A 31 -5.96 38.77 -6.79
CA VAL A 31 -6.33 38.58 -8.19
C VAL A 31 -5.04 38.54 -9.03
N HIS A 32 -4.69 37.37 -9.54
CA HIS A 32 -3.87 37.26 -10.76
C HIS A 32 -4.78 36.86 -11.92
N ARG A 33 -5.11 37.86 -12.76
CA ARG A 33 -5.63 37.64 -14.10
C ARG A 33 -4.48 37.11 -14.96
N GLY A 34 -4.52 35.82 -15.30
CA GLY A 34 -3.55 35.24 -16.22
C GLY A 34 -3.69 33.74 -16.35
N ALA A 35 -3.84 33.28 -17.59
CA ALA A 35 -3.66 31.91 -18.06
C ALA A 35 -4.70 30.86 -17.60
N SER A 36 -5.66 30.60 -18.49
CA SER A 36 -5.96 29.26 -19.02
C SER A 36 -5.55 28.07 -18.15
N GLY A 37 -6.21 27.90 -17.00
CA GLY A 37 -5.98 26.77 -16.10
C GLY A 37 -7.20 25.86 -16.13
N LYS A 38 -7.03 24.63 -16.64
CA LYS A 38 -8.02 23.54 -16.61
C LYS A 38 -8.51 23.28 -15.19
N THR A 39 -9.47 24.04 -14.67
CA THR A 39 -10.28 23.65 -13.51
C THR A 39 -11.32 22.64 -13.98
N VAL A 40 -10.86 21.47 -14.40
CA VAL A 40 -11.69 20.27 -14.52
C VAL A 40 -11.95 19.77 -13.10
N LEU A 41 -12.83 20.48 -12.39
CA LEU A 41 -13.48 19.96 -11.20
C LEU A 41 -14.39 18.81 -11.66
N GLY A 42 -14.03 17.58 -11.31
CA GLY A 42 -14.95 16.44 -11.46
C GLY A 42 -14.65 15.45 -12.59
N GLY A 43 -13.43 15.43 -13.13
CA GLY A 43 -12.99 14.28 -13.90
C GLY A 43 -12.98 13.04 -13.00
N ARG A 44 -13.99 12.16 -13.11
CA ARG A 44 -13.98 10.83 -12.48
C ARG A 44 -12.64 10.20 -12.84
N ARG A 45 -11.73 10.11 -11.87
CA ARG A 45 -10.50 9.33 -12.04
C ARG A 45 -10.96 7.93 -12.36
N HIS A 46 -10.62 7.44 -13.54
CA HIS A 46 -10.89 6.07 -13.91
C HIS A 46 -10.30 5.18 -12.81
N ARG A 47 -11.17 4.50 -12.06
CA ARG A 47 -10.73 3.52 -11.08
C ARG A 47 -9.92 2.49 -11.84
N LYS A 48 -8.68 2.25 -11.43
CA LYS A 48 -7.83 1.23 -12.06
C LYS A 48 -8.59 -0.09 -12.02
N ILE A 49 -8.92 -0.60 -13.21
CA ILE A 49 -9.55 -1.92 -13.33
C ILE A 49 -8.52 -2.92 -12.81
N LEU A 50 -8.93 -3.73 -11.83
CA LEU A 50 -8.09 -4.79 -11.30
C LEU A 50 -7.92 -5.83 -12.41
N ARG A 51 -6.68 -5.99 -12.88
CA ARG A 51 -6.30 -7.04 -13.82
C ARG A 51 -5.56 -8.11 -13.05
N ASP A 52 -5.63 -9.35 -13.55
CA ASP A 52 -4.82 -10.42 -12.99
C ASP A 52 -3.34 -10.06 -13.18
N SER A 53 -2.67 -9.79 -12.06
CA SER A 53 -1.28 -9.32 -12.02
C SER A 53 -0.30 -10.48 -11.89
N ILE A 54 -0.79 -11.72 -11.86
CA ILE A 54 0.01 -12.90 -11.57
C ILE A 54 1.11 -13.17 -12.61
N THR A 55 0.84 -12.83 -13.86
CA THR A 55 1.81 -12.92 -14.96
C THR A 55 2.92 -11.88 -14.86
N GLY A 56 2.71 -10.81 -14.07
CA GLY A 56 3.73 -9.83 -13.72
C GLY A 56 4.91 -10.43 -12.95
N VAL A 57 4.73 -11.59 -12.32
CA VAL A 57 5.83 -12.40 -11.80
C VAL A 57 6.43 -13.18 -12.97
N THR A 58 7.45 -12.59 -13.57
CA THR A 58 8.06 -13.06 -14.82
C THR A 58 8.88 -14.35 -14.61
N LYS A 59 9.02 -15.17 -15.66
CA LYS A 59 9.86 -16.38 -15.66
C LYS A 59 11.30 -16.11 -15.17
N PRO A 60 12.01 -15.04 -15.58
CA PRO A 60 13.34 -14.74 -15.03
C PRO A 60 13.33 -14.41 -13.53
N ALA A 61 12.26 -13.79 -12.99
CA ALA A 61 12.15 -13.54 -11.55
C ALA A 61 12.05 -14.86 -10.76
N ILE A 62 11.20 -15.78 -11.21
CA ILE A 62 11.09 -17.13 -10.62
C ILE A 62 12.42 -17.87 -10.71
N ARG A 63 13.11 -17.77 -11.85
CA ARG A 63 14.45 -18.36 -12.01
C ARG A 63 15.43 -17.82 -10.97
N ARG A 64 15.48 -16.50 -10.75
CA ARG A 64 16.36 -15.89 -9.73
C ARG A 64 16.05 -16.40 -8.32
N LEU A 65 14.78 -16.54 -7.95
CA LEU A 65 14.38 -17.11 -6.65
C LEU A 65 14.82 -18.57 -6.51
N ALA A 66 14.51 -19.39 -7.50
CA ALA A 66 14.89 -20.80 -7.50
C ALA A 66 16.42 -20.99 -7.45
N ARG A 67 17.18 -20.16 -8.16
CA ARG A 67 18.66 -20.19 -8.09
C ARG A 67 19.17 -19.83 -6.70
N ARG A 68 18.60 -18.81 -6.05
CA ARG A 68 18.94 -18.47 -4.65
C ARG A 68 18.64 -19.62 -3.70
N GLY A 69 17.61 -20.41 -3.98
CA GLY A 69 17.28 -21.65 -3.26
C GLY A 69 18.12 -22.87 -3.65
N GLY A 70 19.16 -22.74 -4.48
CA GLY A 70 20.04 -23.86 -4.87
C GLY A 70 19.48 -24.78 -5.97
N VAL A 71 18.38 -24.41 -6.63
CA VAL A 71 17.75 -25.26 -7.66
C VAL A 71 18.61 -25.27 -8.94
N LYS A 72 18.99 -26.46 -9.42
CA LYS A 72 19.87 -26.66 -10.60
C LYS A 72 19.14 -26.75 -11.94
N ARG A 73 17.97 -27.36 -12.01
CA ARG A 73 17.13 -27.43 -13.23
C ARG A 73 15.67 -27.15 -12.85
N ILE A 74 14.94 -26.49 -13.74
CA ILE A 74 13.55 -26.06 -13.50
C ILE A 74 12.72 -26.56 -14.69
N SER A 75 11.69 -27.36 -14.41
CA SER A 75 10.72 -27.82 -15.42
C SER A 75 9.79 -26.68 -15.86
N ALA A 76 9.15 -26.84 -17.02
CA ALA A 76 8.25 -25.83 -17.59
C ALA A 76 6.98 -25.62 -16.74
N GLY A 77 6.40 -26.68 -16.14
CA GLY A 77 5.17 -26.57 -15.34
C GLY A 77 5.34 -25.77 -14.03
N ILE A 78 6.56 -25.70 -13.50
CA ILE A 78 6.87 -25.04 -12.23
C ILE A 78 6.58 -23.54 -12.26
N TYR A 79 6.64 -22.88 -13.43
CA TYR A 79 6.41 -21.44 -13.48
C TYR A 79 4.98 -21.06 -13.08
N ASP A 80 4.00 -21.89 -13.42
CA ASP A 80 2.59 -21.62 -13.12
C ASP A 80 2.22 -22.11 -11.71
N GLU A 81 2.81 -23.22 -11.26
CA GLU A 81 2.67 -23.67 -9.87
C GLU A 81 3.23 -22.66 -8.86
N VAL A 82 4.42 -22.09 -9.13
CA VAL A 82 5.02 -21.07 -8.25
C VAL A 82 4.14 -19.82 -8.18
N ARG A 83 3.51 -19.45 -9.29
CA ARG A 83 2.54 -18.34 -9.30
C ARG A 83 1.33 -18.64 -8.44
N ALA A 84 0.72 -19.82 -8.60
CA ALA A 84 -0.41 -20.24 -7.77
C ALA A 84 -0.05 -20.24 -6.27
N ALA A 85 1.11 -20.80 -5.92
CA ALA A 85 1.61 -20.85 -4.54
C ALA A 85 1.90 -19.45 -3.96
N LEU A 86 2.44 -18.54 -4.76
CA LEU A 86 2.68 -17.16 -4.34
C LEU A 86 1.36 -16.44 -4.08
N LYS A 87 0.37 -16.61 -4.97
CA LYS A 87 -0.94 -15.99 -4.84
C LYS A 87 -1.65 -16.49 -3.57
N SER A 88 -1.74 -17.80 -3.37
CA SER A 88 -2.39 -18.37 -2.18
C SER A 88 -1.72 -17.93 -0.89
N ARG A 89 -0.38 -17.85 -0.87
CA ARG A 89 0.35 -17.35 0.30
C ARG A 89 0.04 -15.89 0.60
N LEU A 90 -0.01 -15.03 -0.42
CA LEU A 90 -0.31 -13.62 -0.25
C LEU A 90 -1.77 -13.39 0.17
N GLU A 91 -2.71 -14.17 -0.37
CA GLU A 91 -4.12 -14.13 0.04
C GLU A 91 -4.26 -14.42 1.54
N ALA A 92 -3.62 -15.48 2.04
CA ALA A 92 -3.64 -15.82 3.46
C ALA A 92 -3.06 -14.71 4.35
N ILE A 93 -1.95 -14.09 3.94
CA ILE A 93 -1.34 -12.97 4.68
C ILE A 93 -2.27 -11.74 4.67
N LEU A 94 -2.81 -11.39 3.51
CA LEU A 94 -3.67 -10.21 3.36
C LEU A 94 -4.99 -10.34 4.10
N GLN A 95 -5.58 -11.54 4.16
CA GLN A 95 -6.76 -11.81 4.98
C GLN A 95 -6.49 -11.48 6.45
N MET A 96 -5.33 -11.87 6.99
CA MET A 96 -4.95 -11.54 8.36
C MET A 96 -4.72 -10.03 8.54
N CYS A 97 -4.06 -9.38 7.59
CA CYS A 97 -3.84 -7.93 7.63
C CYS A 97 -5.18 -7.17 7.66
N VAL A 98 -6.17 -7.59 6.87
CA VAL A 98 -7.50 -6.96 6.82
C VAL A 98 -8.21 -7.06 8.18
N ILE A 99 -8.13 -8.21 8.85
CA ILE A 99 -8.71 -8.38 10.21
C ILE A 99 -8.13 -7.36 11.19
N TYR A 100 -6.81 -7.12 11.19
CA TYR A 100 -6.18 -6.12 12.06
C TYR A 100 -6.57 -4.68 11.72
N VAL A 101 -6.75 -4.38 10.43
CA VAL A 101 -7.20 -3.06 9.97
C VAL A 101 -8.65 -2.79 10.36
N GLU A 102 -9.52 -3.79 10.20
CA GLU A 102 -10.92 -3.73 10.60
C GLU A 102 -11.06 -3.59 12.12
N TYR A 103 -10.27 -4.32 12.91
CA TYR A 103 -10.22 -4.19 14.37
C TYR A 103 -9.89 -2.76 14.85
N ARG A 104 -9.06 -2.03 14.09
CA ARG A 104 -8.70 -0.63 14.38
C ARG A 104 -9.64 0.40 13.72
N ASN A 105 -10.72 -0.05 13.07
CA ASN A 105 -11.66 0.77 12.30
C ASN A 105 -10.97 1.69 11.26
N ALA A 106 -9.87 1.23 10.66
CA ALA A 106 -9.11 1.96 9.66
C ALA A 106 -9.43 1.49 8.23
N LYS A 107 -9.07 2.29 7.23
CA LYS A 107 -9.18 1.93 5.80
C LYS A 107 -7.82 1.68 5.14
N THR A 108 -6.74 1.81 5.90
CA THR A 108 -5.38 1.78 5.40
C THR A 108 -4.59 0.71 6.13
N VAL A 109 -4.06 -0.24 5.37
CA VAL A 109 -3.13 -1.25 5.88
C VAL A 109 -1.82 -0.54 6.22
N THR A 110 -1.37 -0.71 7.46
CA THR A 110 -0.13 -0.16 8.00
C THR A 110 0.95 -1.24 8.09
N VAL A 111 2.21 -0.82 8.25
CA VAL A 111 3.35 -1.74 8.42
C VAL A 111 3.14 -2.67 9.62
N HIS A 112 2.58 -2.13 10.71
CA HIS A 112 2.34 -2.88 11.93
C HIS A 112 1.36 -4.06 11.75
N ASP A 113 0.33 -3.89 10.90
CA ASP A 113 -0.62 -4.98 10.60
C ASP A 113 0.07 -6.14 9.90
N VAL A 114 1.02 -5.84 9.01
CA VAL A 114 1.79 -6.84 8.27
C VAL A 114 2.73 -7.58 9.21
N ILE A 115 3.42 -6.86 10.10
CA ILE A 115 4.35 -7.44 11.08
C ILE A 115 3.60 -8.39 12.01
N HIS A 116 2.46 -7.95 12.57
CA HIS A 116 1.63 -8.80 13.41
C HIS A 116 1.07 -10.03 12.69
N SER A 117 0.60 -9.86 11.45
CA SER A 117 0.11 -10.97 10.64
C SER A 117 1.21 -12.01 10.40
N LEU A 118 2.41 -11.56 10.03
CA LEU A 118 3.56 -12.43 9.76
C LEU A 118 4.06 -13.15 11.02
N SER A 119 4.09 -12.46 12.17
CA SER A 119 4.43 -13.07 13.47
C SER A 119 3.44 -14.17 13.85
N ARG A 120 2.14 -13.99 13.57
CA ARG A 120 1.11 -15.03 13.80
C ARG A 120 1.30 -16.28 12.93
N PHE A 121 1.84 -16.13 11.72
CA PHE A 121 2.22 -17.26 10.86
C PHE A 121 3.57 -17.91 11.26
N GLY A 122 4.21 -17.45 12.34
CA GLY A 122 5.53 -17.93 12.76
C GLY A 122 6.67 -17.53 11.81
N ARG A 123 6.49 -16.47 11.01
CA ARG A 123 7.51 -15.93 10.09
C ARG A 123 7.67 -14.42 10.28
N PRO A 124 8.15 -13.96 11.45
CA PRO A 124 8.34 -12.54 11.71
C PRO A 124 9.33 -11.91 10.72
N ILE A 125 9.14 -10.62 10.43
CA ILE A 125 10.03 -9.83 9.57
C ILE A 125 10.64 -8.70 10.40
N TYR A 126 11.97 -8.56 10.34
CA TYR A 126 12.74 -7.58 11.12
C TYR A 126 13.13 -6.36 10.28
N GLY A 127 13.45 -5.25 10.94
CA GLY A 127 13.91 -4.01 10.29
C GLY A 127 12.80 -3.11 9.75
N PHE A 128 11.53 -3.46 10.03
CA PHE A 128 10.35 -2.65 9.68
C PHE A 128 9.64 -2.07 10.92
N ASP A 129 10.01 -2.54 12.12
CA ASP A 129 9.56 -1.98 13.39
C ASP A 129 10.43 -0.78 13.80
N PRO A 130 9.88 0.22 14.50
CA PRO A 130 10.66 1.35 15.03
C PRO A 130 11.85 0.91 15.89
N ASP A 131 11.70 -0.18 16.64
CA ASP A 131 12.73 -0.67 17.57
C ASP A 131 13.89 -1.39 16.88
N THR A 132 13.69 -1.86 15.64
CA THR A 132 14.69 -2.60 14.85
C THR A 132 15.13 -1.83 13.59
N TYR A 133 14.50 -0.69 13.29
CA TYR A 133 14.83 0.14 12.13
C TYR A 133 16.07 1.00 12.41
N ASP A 134 17.24 0.53 11.98
CA ASP A 134 18.45 1.35 11.96
C ASP A 134 18.44 2.30 10.74
N GLY A 135 17.90 3.50 10.96
CA GLY A 135 17.91 4.60 9.99
C GLY A 135 19.24 5.35 9.90
N GLN A 136 20.26 5.00 10.71
CA GLN A 136 21.50 5.78 10.83
C GLN A 136 22.58 5.36 9.81
N ASN A 137 22.46 4.19 9.18
CA ASN A 137 23.50 3.64 8.29
C ASN A 137 23.35 3.96 6.79
N LYS A 138 22.60 5.01 6.40
CA LYS A 138 22.45 5.42 4.98
C LYS A 138 23.28 6.64 4.55
N SER A 139 24.21 7.12 5.38
CA SER A 139 24.98 8.35 5.12
C SER A 139 26.44 8.15 4.69
N LYS A 140 26.92 6.93 4.40
CA LYS A 140 28.30 6.71 3.93
C LYS A 140 28.39 5.60 2.90
N MET A 141 28.08 5.92 1.65
CA MET A 141 28.72 5.34 0.46
C MET A 141 28.81 6.42 -0.61
#